data_AF-A0A4R6Z725-F1
#
_entry.id   AF-A0A4R6Z725-F1
#
_cell.length_a   1.000
_cell.length_b   1.000
_cell.length_c   1.000
_cell.angle_alpha   90.00
_cell.angle_beta   90.00
_cell.angle_gamma   90.00
#
_symmetry.space_group_name_H-M   'P 1'
#
loop_
_entity.id
_entity.type
_entity.pdbx_description
1 polymer ?
#
loop_
_entity_poly.entity_id
_entity_poly.type
_entity_poly.pdbx_seq_one_letter_code
_entity_poly.pdbx_strand_id
1 'polypeptide(L)'
;MASINFFDRLGNLWRGFVSLWIADVEKKHPEIAYENAINSLIGKYTKLKSATAAIIRRRDEIDHRVEAERQSLAAVNRDLEAALATNQDDLALVLLQKKSAVEAELSGLAAEAEQSKVDADDAKNALLSVKSEIDKLKGERDRMLAKMQSAQARIQIQSQLDGLSVEADVQALDKVRDHIKNTISEANLGKELRDSDLDVRLDKLRQQSGSITARAQLDELKRQRAAQAAAGKQM
;
A
#
# COMPACT_ATOMS: atom_id res chain seq x y z
N MET A 1 -0.18 15.83 -44.84
CA MET A 1 0.28 14.79 -43.91
C MET A 1 1.02 15.42 -42.73
N ALA A 2 0.30 15.91 -41.71
CA ALA A 2 0.89 16.56 -40.53
C ALA A 2 0.26 16.14 -39.19
N SER A 3 -0.62 15.13 -39.17
CA SER A 3 -1.40 14.74 -37.99
C SER A 3 -0.72 13.70 -37.08
N ILE A 4 0.32 13.00 -37.54
CA ILE A 4 0.96 11.91 -36.78
C ILE A 4 1.94 12.45 -35.71
N ASN A 5 2.49 13.66 -35.90
CA ASN A 5 3.56 14.18 -35.03
C ASN A 5 3.08 14.79 -33.71
N PHE A 6 1.82 15.24 -33.59
CA PHE A 6 1.35 15.87 -32.35
C PHE A 6 1.13 14.83 -31.24
N PHE A 7 0.45 13.73 -31.55
CA PHE A 7 0.16 12.66 -30.59
C PHE A 7 1.42 11.91 -30.15
N ASP A 8 2.38 11.68 -31.05
CA ASP A 8 3.67 11.07 -30.71
C ASP A 8 4.51 11.98 -29.81
N ARG A 9 4.49 13.30 -30.06
CA ARG A 9 5.14 14.29 -29.19
C ARG A 9 4.46 14.35 -27.82
N LEU A 10 3.13 14.29 -27.76
CA LEU A 10 2.36 14.28 -26.51
C LEU A 10 2.61 13.01 -25.69
N GLY A 11 2.66 11.84 -26.34
CA GLY A 11 2.98 10.55 -25.73
C GLY A 11 4.42 10.46 -25.22
N ASN A 12 5.37 11.05 -25.95
CA ASN A 12 6.77 11.11 -25.54
C ASN A 12 6.99 12.10 -24.38
N LEU A 13 6.30 13.24 -24.38
CA LEU A 13 6.26 14.18 -23.24
C LEU A 13 5.64 13.51 -21.99
N TRP A 14 4.59 12.72 -22.17
CA TRP A 14 3.93 11.97 -21.10
C TRP A 14 4.85 10.92 -20.47
N ARG A 15 5.52 10.08 -21.28
CA ARG A 15 6.47 9.07 -20.79
C ARG A 15 7.67 9.68 -20.07
N GLY A 16 8.23 10.77 -20.60
CA GLY A 16 9.36 11.47 -19.97
C GLY A 16 9.00 12.09 -18.62
N PHE A 17 7.77 12.59 -18.47
CA PHE A 17 7.31 13.18 -17.21
C PHE A 17 7.01 12.12 -16.14
N VAL A 18 6.42 10.98 -16.53
CA VAL A 18 6.19 9.84 -15.61
C VAL A 18 7.51 9.27 -15.12
N SER A 19 8.54 9.15 -15.97
CA SER A 19 9.86 8.64 -15.55
C SER A 19 10.61 9.56 -14.61
N LEU A 20 10.48 10.89 -14.79
CA LEU A 20 11.15 11.88 -13.93
C LEU A 20 10.52 11.96 -12.53
N TRP A 21 9.23 11.69 -12.39
CA TRP A 21 8.53 11.85 -11.12
C TRP A 21 8.54 10.59 -10.23
N ILE A 22 8.64 9.41 -10.85
CA ILE A 22 8.93 8.15 -10.15
C ILE A 22 10.30 8.19 -9.45
N ALA A 23 11.23 9.00 -9.93
CA ALA A 23 12.58 9.09 -9.38
C ALA A 23 12.66 9.86 -8.04
N ASP A 24 11.71 10.77 -7.75
CA ASP A 24 11.86 11.74 -6.64
C ASP A 24 10.74 11.75 -5.58
N VAL A 25 9.62 11.03 -5.75
CA VAL A 25 8.61 10.93 -4.69
C VAL A 25 8.95 9.79 -3.73
N GLU A 26 9.56 10.21 -2.63
CA GLU A 26 9.81 9.46 -1.40
C GLU A 26 8.86 8.29 -1.14
N LYS A 27 9.47 7.13 -0.85
CA LYS A 27 8.88 5.82 -0.53
C LYS A 27 7.89 5.79 0.66
N LYS A 28 7.46 6.93 1.22
CA LYS A 28 6.65 7.02 2.44
C LYS A 28 5.15 7.25 2.19
N HIS A 29 4.74 7.84 1.06
CA HIS A 29 3.32 8.15 0.80
C HIS A 29 2.91 7.93 -0.67
N PRO A 30 2.80 6.67 -1.13
CA PRO A 30 2.37 6.37 -2.51
C PRO A 30 0.94 6.87 -2.82
N GLU A 31 0.08 6.99 -1.80
CA GLU A 31 -1.26 7.57 -1.94
C GLU A 31 -1.24 9.00 -2.48
N ILE A 32 -0.44 9.87 -1.85
CA ILE A 32 -0.26 11.26 -2.24
C ILE A 32 0.28 11.34 -3.67
N ALA A 33 1.14 10.41 -4.05
CA ALA A 33 1.69 10.35 -5.40
C ALA A 33 0.59 10.14 -6.45
N TYR A 34 -0.25 9.12 -6.24
CA TYR A 34 -1.38 8.84 -7.13
C TYR A 34 -2.42 9.96 -7.12
N GLU A 35 -2.75 10.53 -5.96
CA GLU A 35 -3.72 11.62 -5.86
C GLU A 35 -3.27 12.86 -6.62
N ASN A 36 -2.00 13.26 -6.48
CA ASN A 36 -1.45 14.39 -7.22
C ASN A 36 -1.49 14.17 -8.74
N ALA A 37 -1.13 12.96 -9.20
CA ALA A 37 -1.19 12.62 -10.62
C ALA A 37 -2.63 12.64 -11.16
N ILE A 38 -3.59 12.06 -10.42
CA ILE A 38 -5.01 12.04 -10.77
C ILE A 38 -5.56 13.46 -10.80
N ASN A 39 -5.29 14.29 -9.80
CA ASN A 39 -5.77 15.68 -9.72
C ASN A 39 -5.19 16.53 -10.87
N SER A 40 -3.91 16.34 -11.20
CA SER A 40 -3.27 16.98 -12.35
C SER A 40 -3.97 16.62 -13.66
N LEU A 41 -4.29 15.34 -13.87
CA LEU A 41 -5.03 14.88 -15.04
C LEU A 41 -6.47 15.39 -15.08
N ILE A 42 -7.17 15.43 -13.94
CA ILE A 42 -8.52 16.02 -13.85
C ILE A 42 -8.46 17.50 -14.26
N GLY A 43 -7.46 18.24 -13.79
CA GLY A 43 -7.24 19.64 -14.20
C GLY A 43 -6.95 19.79 -15.70
N LYS A 44 -6.26 18.84 -16.33
CA LYS A 44 -6.06 18.82 -17.78
C LYS A 44 -7.35 18.47 -18.53
N TYR A 45 -8.10 17.49 -18.02
CA TYR A 45 -9.38 17.07 -18.58
C TYR A 45 -10.40 18.22 -18.61
N THR A 46 -10.48 19.04 -17.57
CA THR A 46 -11.40 20.19 -17.55
C THR A 46 -11.03 21.24 -18.61
N LYS A 47 -9.73 21.54 -18.77
CA LYS A 47 -9.24 22.43 -19.83
C LYS A 47 -9.54 21.87 -21.21
N LEU A 48 -9.25 20.59 -21.43
CA LEU A 48 -9.50 19.90 -22.69
C LEU A 48 -11.00 19.89 -23.01
N LYS A 49 -11.86 19.61 -22.02
CA LYS A 49 -13.32 19.66 -22.18
C LYS A 49 -13.80 21.03 -22.67
N SER A 50 -13.26 22.11 -22.12
CA SER A 50 -13.58 23.47 -22.57
C SER A 50 -13.12 23.75 -24.00
N ALA A 51 -11.92 23.32 -24.37
CA ALA A 51 -11.40 23.46 -25.73
C ALA A 51 -12.22 22.63 -26.75
N THR A 52 -12.52 21.37 -26.42
CA THR A 52 -13.40 20.51 -27.21
C THR A 52 -14.78 21.14 -27.41
N ALA A 53 -15.35 21.77 -26.37
CA ALA A 53 -16.62 22.46 -26.50
C ALA A 53 -16.56 23.66 -27.46
N ALA A 54 -15.46 24.42 -27.45
CA ALA A 54 -15.27 25.52 -28.42
C ALA A 54 -15.16 25.00 -29.86
N ILE A 55 -14.46 23.88 -30.08
CA ILE A 55 -14.35 23.25 -31.41
C ILE A 55 -15.72 22.75 -31.89
N ILE A 56 -16.50 22.11 -31.01
CA ILE A 56 -17.85 21.64 -31.34
C ILE A 56 -18.76 22.82 -31.70
N ARG A 57 -18.72 23.93 -30.95
CA ARG A 57 -19.49 25.13 -31.29
C ARG A 57 -19.12 25.68 -32.66
N ARG A 58 -17.81 25.74 -32.98
CA ARG A 58 -17.36 26.20 -34.30
C ARG A 58 -17.91 25.32 -35.42
N ARG A 59 -17.89 23.99 -35.24
CA ARG A 59 -18.53 23.06 -36.19
C ARG A 59 -20.02 23.37 -36.34
N ASP A 60 -20.75 23.51 -35.24
CA ASP A 60 -22.18 23.80 -35.26
C ASP A 60 -22.49 25.15 -35.95
N GLU A 61 -21.67 26.17 -35.71
CA GLU A 61 -21.77 27.47 -36.40
C GLU A 61 -21.55 27.35 -37.92
N ILE A 62 -20.58 26.54 -38.35
CA ILE A 62 -20.33 26.28 -39.78
C ILE A 62 -21.50 25.51 -40.39
N ASP A 63 -22.00 24.47 -39.72
CA ASP A 63 -23.17 23.71 -40.16
C ASP A 63 -24.40 24.61 -40.32
N HIS A 64 -24.62 25.54 -39.39
CA HIS A 64 -25.68 26.54 -39.48
C HIS A 64 -25.50 27.49 -40.68
N ARG A 65 -24.27 27.94 -40.96
CA ARG A 65 -23.99 28.77 -42.14
C ARG A 65 -24.23 28.02 -43.44
N VAL A 66 -23.79 26.77 -43.53
CA VAL A 66 -24.06 25.91 -44.70
C VAL A 66 -25.56 25.78 -44.93
N GLU A 67 -26.34 25.53 -43.87
CA GLU A 67 -27.78 25.38 -43.99
C GLU A 67 -28.47 26.69 -44.40
N ALA A 68 -28.04 27.83 -43.84
CA ALA A 68 -28.55 29.14 -44.22
C ALA A 68 -28.29 29.45 -45.71
N GLU A 69 -27.08 29.18 -46.21
CA GLU A 69 -26.75 29.41 -47.63
C GLU A 69 -27.48 28.42 -48.56
N ARG A 70 -27.74 27.18 -48.12
CA ARG A 70 -28.58 26.24 -48.88
C ARG A 70 -30.00 26.76 -49.03
N GLN A 71 -30.57 27.34 -47.96
CA GLN A 71 -31.90 27.96 -48.00
C GLN A 71 -31.90 29.21 -48.87
N SER A 72 -30.86 30.04 -48.80
CA SER A 72 -30.64 31.18 -49.68
C SER A 72 -30.62 30.76 -51.14
N LEU A 73 -29.84 29.73 -51.49
CA LEU A 73 -29.76 29.18 -52.84
C LEU A 73 -31.13 28.68 -53.34
N ALA A 74 -31.88 27.96 -52.50
CA ALA A 74 -33.21 27.49 -52.83
C ALA A 74 -34.21 28.64 -53.04
N ALA A 75 -34.10 29.73 -52.29
CA ALA A 75 -34.91 30.93 -52.51
C ALA A 75 -34.54 31.63 -53.83
N VAL A 76 -33.25 31.85 -54.07
CA VAL A 76 -32.76 32.50 -55.31
C VAL A 76 -33.14 31.69 -56.56
N ASN A 77 -33.08 30.36 -56.49
CA ASN A 77 -33.53 29.51 -57.60
C ASN A 77 -35.03 29.68 -57.91
N ARG A 78 -35.88 29.72 -56.88
CA ARG A 78 -37.33 29.95 -57.06
C ARG A 78 -37.61 31.34 -57.65
N ASP A 79 -36.93 32.36 -57.14
CA ASP A 79 -37.09 33.73 -57.64
C ASP A 79 -36.62 33.84 -59.11
N LEU A 80 -35.52 33.15 -59.46
CA LEU A 80 -34.98 33.11 -60.82
C LEU A 80 -35.95 32.43 -61.77
N GLU A 81 -36.53 31.30 -61.38
CA GLU A 81 -37.57 30.60 -62.17
C GLU A 81 -38.78 31.51 -62.43
N ALA A 82 -39.24 32.26 -61.42
CA ALA A 82 -40.35 33.20 -61.56
C ALA A 82 -40.01 34.39 -62.48
N ALA A 83 -38.80 34.95 -62.37
CA ALA A 83 -38.32 36.02 -63.25
C ALA A 83 -38.26 35.57 -64.71
N LEU A 84 -37.74 34.36 -64.96
CA LEU A 84 -37.70 33.76 -66.31
C LEU A 84 -39.10 33.49 -66.86
N ALA A 85 -40.01 32.94 -66.04
CA ALA A 85 -41.40 32.67 -66.44
C ALA A 85 -42.19 33.95 -66.79
N THR A 86 -41.78 35.10 -66.24
CA THR A 86 -42.41 36.40 -66.48
C THR A 86 -41.62 37.29 -67.44
N ASN A 87 -40.58 36.76 -68.11
CA ASN A 87 -39.70 37.47 -69.05
C ASN A 87 -39.05 38.73 -68.47
N GLN A 88 -38.70 38.72 -67.17
CA GLN A 88 -37.99 39.81 -66.51
C GLN A 88 -36.48 39.59 -66.60
N ASP A 89 -35.92 39.77 -67.80
CA ASP A 89 -34.54 39.41 -68.12
C ASP A 89 -33.49 40.15 -67.27
N ASP A 90 -33.71 41.44 -66.99
CA ASP A 90 -32.82 42.23 -66.13
C ASP A 90 -32.77 41.67 -64.69
N LEU A 91 -33.92 41.26 -64.16
CA LEU A 91 -34.02 40.66 -62.84
C LEU A 91 -33.39 39.25 -62.82
N ALA A 92 -33.62 38.46 -63.88
CA ALA A 92 -33.02 37.15 -64.03
C ALA A 92 -31.49 37.23 -64.05
N LEU A 93 -30.91 38.24 -64.71
CA LEU A 93 -29.45 38.46 -64.73
C LEU A 93 -28.88 38.73 -63.33
N VAL A 94 -29.53 39.59 -62.55
CA VAL A 94 -29.12 39.88 -61.16
C VAL A 94 -29.25 38.64 -60.27
N LEU A 95 -30.34 37.88 -60.40
CA LEU A 95 -30.55 36.65 -59.64
C LEU A 95 -29.54 35.56 -60.01
N LEU A 96 -29.13 35.48 -61.28
CA LEU A 96 -28.07 34.57 -61.72
C LEU A 96 -26.73 34.93 -61.09
N GLN A 97 -26.38 36.22 -61.04
CA GLN A 97 -25.16 36.68 -60.35
C GLN A 97 -25.20 36.35 -58.85
N LYS A 98 -26.34 36.58 -58.20
CA LYS A 98 -26.54 36.21 -56.78
C LYS A 98 -26.43 34.71 -56.57
N LYS A 99 -27.02 33.90 -57.45
CA LYS A 99 -26.91 32.44 -57.42
C LYS A 99 -25.44 32.00 -57.47
N SER A 100 -24.68 32.50 -58.44
CA SER A 100 -23.25 32.17 -58.57
C SER A 100 -22.45 32.55 -57.33
N ALA A 101 -22.77 33.68 -56.68
CA ALA A 101 -22.12 34.09 -55.44
C ALA A 101 -22.44 33.14 -54.27
N VAL A 102 -23.70 32.76 -54.09
CA VAL A 102 -24.13 31.81 -53.04
C VAL A 102 -23.53 30.41 -53.28
N GLU A 103 -23.48 29.95 -54.53
CA GLU A 103 -22.86 28.67 -54.89
C GLU A 103 -21.34 28.68 -54.61
N ALA A 104 -20.66 29.80 -54.86
CA ALA A 104 -19.25 29.96 -54.51
C ALA A 104 -19.01 29.93 -53.00
N GLU A 105 -19.88 30.59 -52.21
CA GLU A 105 -19.80 30.57 -50.75
C GLU A 105 -20.07 29.16 -50.20
N LEU A 106 -21.09 28.46 -50.70
CA LEU A 106 -21.37 27.07 -50.33
C LEU A 106 -20.20 26.13 -50.62
N SER A 107 -19.55 26.31 -51.77
CA SER A 107 -18.34 25.54 -52.12
C SER A 107 -17.20 25.79 -51.12
N GLY A 108 -16.98 27.04 -50.72
CA GLY A 108 -16.01 27.39 -49.69
C GLY A 108 -16.34 26.79 -48.32
N LEU A 109 -17.61 26.88 -47.91
CA LEU A 109 -18.09 26.35 -46.64
C LEU A 109 -18.04 24.82 -46.58
N ALA A 110 -18.17 24.11 -47.72
CA ALA A 110 -18.12 22.65 -47.73
C ALA A 110 -16.77 22.09 -47.23
N ALA A 111 -15.66 22.71 -47.66
CA ALA A 111 -14.33 22.32 -47.19
C ALA A 111 -14.12 22.66 -45.71
N GLU A 112 -14.63 23.81 -45.26
CA GLU A 112 -14.53 24.22 -43.84
C GLU A 112 -15.37 23.30 -42.94
N ALA A 113 -16.57 22.91 -43.39
CA ALA A 113 -17.46 22.01 -42.67
C ALA A 113 -16.80 20.64 -42.45
N GLU A 114 -16.23 20.04 -43.51
CA GLU A 114 -15.55 18.75 -43.38
C GLU A 114 -14.35 18.83 -42.43
N GLN A 115 -13.53 19.88 -42.53
CA GLN A 115 -12.41 20.07 -41.61
C GLN A 115 -12.88 20.25 -40.16
N SER A 116 -13.93 21.05 -39.94
CA SER A 116 -14.46 21.29 -38.60
C SER A 116 -15.04 20.03 -37.95
N LYS A 117 -15.57 19.11 -38.75
CA LYS A 117 -16.05 17.81 -38.31
C LYS A 117 -14.89 16.91 -37.86
N VAL A 118 -13.82 16.83 -38.67
CA VAL A 118 -12.59 16.11 -38.31
C VAL A 118 -12.00 16.65 -37.01
N ASP A 119 -11.87 17.98 -36.89
CA ASP A 119 -11.34 18.64 -35.70
C ASP A 119 -12.19 18.31 -34.44
N ALA A 120 -13.52 18.30 -34.58
CA ALA A 120 -14.43 17.96 -33.49
C ALA A 120 -14.33 16.49 -33.06
N ASP A 121 -14.23 15.57 -34.02
CA ASP A 121 -14.07 14.14 -33.74
C ASP A 121 -12.72 13.85 -33.07
N ASP A 122 -11.63 14.47 -33.54
CA ASP A 122 -10.30 14.36 -32.94
C ASP A 122 -10.30 14.91 -31.50
N ALA A 123 -10.91 16.08 -31.29
CA ALA A 123 -11.01 16.68 -29.96
C ALA A 123 -11.84 15.82 -28.99
N LYS A 124 -12.90 15.16 -29.47
CA LYS A 124 -13.71 14.22 -28.69
C LYS A 124 -12.93 12.96 -28.35
N ASN A 125 -12.19 12.39 -29.31
CA ASN A 125 -11.37 11.20 -29.11
C ASN A 125 -10.25 11.47 -28.10
N ALA A 126 -9.57 12.61 -28.20
CA ALA A 126 -8.57 13.04 -27.22
C ALA A 126 -9.18 13.16 -25.81
N LEU A 127 -10.37 13.74 -25.68
CA LEU A 127 -11.06 13.88 -24.40
C LEU A 127 -11.42 12.52 -23.78
N LEU A 128 -11.88 11.56 -24.60
CA LEU A 128 -12.19 10.20 -24.16
C LEU A 128 -10.93 9.44 -23.74
N SER A 129 -9.83 9.62 -24.47
CA SER A 129 -8.53 9.03 -24.13
C SER A 129 -8.06 9.48 -22.74
N VAL A 130 -8.04 10.79 -22.48
CA VAL A 130 -7.67 11.35 -21.17
C VAL A 130 -8.59 10.84 -20.06
N LYS A 131 -9.90 10.75 -20.32
CA LYS A 131 -10.85 10.15 -19.36
C LYS A 131 -10.48 8.70 -19.04
N SER A 132 -10.19 7.89 -20.05
CA SER A 132 -9.78 6.49 -19.88
C SER A 132 -8.49 6.37 -19.05
N GLU A 133 -7.50 7.25 -19.28
CA GLU A 133 -6.27 7.28 -18.49
C GLU A 133 -6.51 7.64 -17.02
N ILE A 134 -7.39 8.62 -16.74
CA ILE A 134 -7.80 8.96 -15.38
C ILE A 134 -8.42 7.74 -14.68
N ASP A 135 -9.33 7.04 -15.36
CA ASP A 135 -10.01 5.88 -14.78
C ASP A 135 -9.04 4.71 -14.54
N LYS A 136 -8.09 4.49 -15.45
CA LYS A 136 -7.01 3.50 -15.27
C LYS A 136 -6.13 3.84 -14.07
N LEU A 137 -5.71 5.10 -13.92
CA LEU A 137 -4.87 5.53 -12.79
C LEU A 137 -5.60 5.42 -11.45
N LYS A 138 -6.90 5.73 -11.41
CA LYS A 138 -7.73 5.49 -10.21
C LYS A 138 -7.76 4.01 -9.84
N GLY A 139 -8.03 3.14 -10.81
CA GLY A 139 -8.04 1.70 -10.58
C GLY A 139 -6.67 1.14 -10.17
N GLU A 140 -5.59 1.66 -10.73
CA GLU A 140 -4.22 1.30 -10.35
C GLU A 140 -3.90 1.72 -8.92
N ARG A 141 -4.20 2.98 -8.56
CA ARG A 141 -4.06 3.49 -7.19
C ARG A 141 -4.77 2.57 -6.20
N ASP A 142 -6.04 2.26 -6.42
CA ASP A 142 -6.84 1.46 -5.49
C ASP A 142 -6.22 0.07 -5.28
N ARG A 143 -5.76 -0.57 -6.37
CA ARG A 143 -5.06 -1.86 -6.31
C ARG A 143 -3.73 -1.75 -5.56
N MET A 144 -2.96 -0.70 -5.78
CA MET A 144 -1.66 -0.53 -5.13
C MET A 144 -1.80 -0.21 -3.64
N LEU A 145 -2.78 0.61 -3.26
CA LEU A 145 -3.06 0.90 -1.85
C LEU A 145 -3.54 -0.35 -1.10
N ALA A 146 -4.41 -1.17 -1.71
CA ALA A 146 -4.83 -2.44 -1.11
C ALA A 146 -3.65 -3.41 -0.92
N LYS A 147 -2.73 -3.49 -1.89
CA LYS A 147 -1.49 -4.29 -1.77
C LYS A 147 -0.57 -3.75 -0.67
N MET A 148 -0.43 -2.43 -0.56
CA MET A 148 0.37 -1.78 0.48
C MET A 148 -0.19 -2.10 1.87
N GLN A 149 -1.50 -1.95 2.08
CA GLN A 149 -2.16 -2.29 3.35
C GLN A 149 -1.97 -3.77 3.70
N SER A 150 -2.11 -4.67 2.72
CA SER A 150 -1.87 -6.11 2.92
C SER A 150 -0.42 -6.41 3.30
N ALA A 151 0.55 -5.72 2.69
CA ALA A 151 1.96 -5.86 3.03
C ALA A 151 2.26 -5.31 4.44
N GLN A 152 1.68 -4.15 4.79
CA GLN A 152 1.79 -3.58 6.13
C GLN A 152 1.22 -4.50 7.21
N ALA A 153 0.06 -5.12 6.98
CA ALA A 153 -0.51 -6.10 7.90
C ALA A 153 0.40 -7.32 8.08
N ARG A 154 1.02 -7.84 7.01
CA ARG A 154 2.00 -8.94 7.10
C ARG A 154 3.24 -8.56 7.90
N ILE A 155 3.78 -7.36 7.68
CA ILE A 155 4.93 -6.84 8.45
C ILE A 155 4.56 -6.69 9.94
N GLN A 156 3.36 -6.19 10.24
CA GLN A 156 2.89 -6.04 11.61
C GLN A 156 2.71 -7.39 12.31
N ILE A 157 2.13 -8.39 11.63
CA ILE A 157 2.03 -9.76 12.14
C ILE A 157 3.44 -10.33 12.40
N GLN A 158 4.36 -10.21 11.45
CA GLN A 158 5.74 -10.68 11.63
C GLN A 158 6.41 -10.01 12.84
N SER A 159 6.30 -8.68 12.96
CA SER A 159 6.86 -7.94 14.08
C SER A 159 6.24 -8.33 15.43
N GLN A 160 4.95 -8.66 15.47
CA GLN A 160 4.31 -9.18 16.68
C GLN A 160 4.76 -10.59 17.00
N LEU A 161 4.94 -11.46 16.01
CA LEU A 161 5.47 -12.81 16.20
C LEU A 161 6.93 -12.80 16.66
N ASP A 162 7.77 -11.92 16.10
CA ASP A 162 9.15 -11.72 16.55
C ASP A 162 9.18 -11.21 18.01
N GLY A 163 8.22 -10.35 18.39
CA GLY A 163 8.02 -9.88 19.76
C GLY A 163 7.43 -10.93 20.72
N LEU A 164 6.87 -12.03 20.19
CA LEU A 164 6.33 -13.18 20.94
C LEU A 164 7.28 -14.39 20.91
N SER A 165 8.55 -14.20 20.50
CA SER A 165 9.54 -15.26 20.41
C SER A 165 9.63 -16.07 21.70
N VAL A 166 9.38 -17.38 21.55
CA VAL A 166 9.45 -18.42 22.58
C VAL A 166 10.84 -18.49 23.23
N GLU A 167 11.92 -18.04 22.56
CA GLU A 167 13.26 -17.99 23.14
C GLU A 167 13.38 -17.08 24.38
N ALA A 168 12.67 -15.94 24.42
CA ALA A 168 12.72 -15.04 25.57
C ALA A 168 12.02 -15.65 26.79
N ASP A 169 10.86 -16.27 26.56
CA ASP A 169 10.08 -16.95 27.60
C ASP A 169 10.76 -18.24 28.07
N VAL A 170 11.39 -19.01 27.18
CA VAL A 170 12.17 -20.22 27.52
C VAL A 170 13.44 -19.87 28.31
N GLN A 171 14.18 -18.82 27.92
CA GLN A 171 15.34 -18.36 28.69
C GLN A 171 14.97 -17.85 30.09
N ALA A 172 13.80 -17.23 30.24
CA ALA A 172 13.30 -16.82 31.55
C ALA A 172 12.99 -18.05 32.44
N LEU A 173 12.38 -19.08 31.86
CA LEU A 173 12.07 -20.33 32.59
C LEU A 173 13.31 -21.13 32.98
N ASP A 174 14.38 -21.12 32.18
CA ASP A 174 15.65 -21.77 32.55
C ASP A 174 16.33 -21.09 33.75
N LYS A 175 16.30 -19.75 33.82
CA LYS A 175 16.80 -19.01 35.00
C LYS A 175 16.02 -19.31 36.27
N VAL A 176 14.69 -19.48 36.15
CA VAL A 176 13.84 -19.92 37.26
C VAL A 176 14.20 -21.35 37.69
N ARG A 177 14.44 -22.25 36.74
CA ARG A 177 14.84 -23.64 37.03
C ARG A 177 16.17 -23.71 37.78
N ASP A 178 17.15 -22.90 37.38
CA ASP A 178 18.45 -22.84 38.04
C ASP A 178 18.37 -22.22 39.44
N HIS A 179 17.55 -21.17 39.62
CA HIS A 179 17.29 -20.61 40.94
C HIS A 179 16.64 -21.63 41.88
N ILE A 180 15.63 -22.36 41.42
CA ILE A 180 14.98 -23.42 42.22
C ILE A 180 15.97 -24.51 42.61
N LYS A 181 16.84 -24.96 41.68
CA LYS A 181 17.89 -25.94 41.99
C LYS A 181 18.86 -25.42 43.05
N ASN A 182 19.28 -24.17 42.95
CA ASN A 182 20.19 -23.56 43.93
C ASN A 182 19.52 -23.44 45.30
N THR A 183 18.27 -22.97 45.37
CA THR A 183 17.51 -22.88 46.63
C THR A 183 17.29 -24.25 47.28
N ILE A 184 17.00 -25.30 46.49
CA ILE A 184 16.90 -26.68 47.00
C ILE A 184 18.25 -27.15 47.55
N SER A 185 19.34 -26.83 46.84
CA SER A 185 20.70 -27.21 47.26
C SER A 185 21.10 -26.49 48.55
N GLU A 186 20.78 -25.20 48.69
CA GLU A 186 20.99 -24.42 49.92
C GLU A 186 20.14 -24.96 51.09
N ALA A 187 18.89 -25.33 50.85
CA ALA A 187 18.02 -25.93 51.87
C ALA A 187 18.55 -27.31 52.33
N ASN A 188 19.02 -28.14 51.39
CA ASN A 188 19.62 -29.43 51.70
C ASN A 188 20.96 -29.28 52.43
N LEU A 189 21.81 -28.34 52.02
CA LEU A 189 23.06 -28.01 52.71
C LEU A 189 22.78 -27.52 54.15
N GLY A 190 21.78 -26.66 54.33
CA GLY A 190 21.36 -26.20 55.66
C GLY A 190 20.86 -27.34 56.55
N LYS A 191 20.22 -28.36 55.98
CA LYS A 191 19.83 -29.59 56.69
C LYS A 191 21.06 -30.43 57.05
N GLU A 192 21.96 -30.70 56.11
CA GLU A 192 23.20 -31.46 56.37
C GLU A 192 24.11 -30.78 57.40
N LEU A 193 24.22 -29.45 57.38
CA LEU A 193 24.98 -28.69 58.36
C LEU A 193 24.33 -28.76 59.76
N ARG A 194 22.99 -28.69 59.84
CA ARG A 194 22.28 -28.88 61.12
C ARG A 194 22.45 -30.29 61.67
N ASP A 195 22.34 -31.30 60.81
CA ASP A 195 22.54 -32.70 61.20
C ASP A 195 24.00 -32.90 61.67
N SER A 196 24.98 -32.36 60.94
CA SER A 196 26.40 -32.38 61.34
C SER A 196 26.66 -31.68 62.68
N ASP A 197 26.07 -30.51 62.93
CA ASP A 197 26.22 -29.79 64.20
C ASP A 197 25.55 -30.55 65.37
N LEU A 198 24.40 -31.20 65.12
CA LEU A 198 23.75 -32.04 66.11
C LEU A 198 24.60 -33.27 66.44
N ASP A 199 25.17 -33.91 65.42
CA ASP A 199 26.06 -35.06 65.58
C ASP A 199 27.34 -34.68 66.32
N VAL A 200 27.97 -33.55 65.98
CA VAL A 200 29.14 -33.01 66.71
C VAL A 200 28.78 -32.71 68.17
N ARG A 201 27.60 -32.14 68.45
CA ARG A 201 27.12 -31.92 69.84
C ARG A 201 26.85 -33.23 70.56
N LEU A 202 26.27 -34.22 69.88
CA LEU A 202 25.97 -35.54 70.44
C LEU A 202 27.25 -36.31 70.76
N ASP A 203 28.25 -36.26 69.87
CA ASP A 203 29.57 -36.85 70.09
C ASP A 203 30.31 -36.16 71.23
N LYS A 204 30.23 -34.84 71.34
CA LYS A 204 30.81 -34.10 72.48
C LYS A 204 30.12 -34.46 73.80
N LEU A 205 28.80 -34.64 73.80
CA LEU A 205 28.05 -35.12 74.97
C LEU A 205 28.43 -36.56 75.34
N ARG A 206 28.60 -37.44 74.34
CA ARG A 206 29.07 -38.81 74.53
C ARG A 206 30.49 -38.87 75.06
N GLN A 207 31.38 -38.01 74.60
CA GLN A 207 32.74 -37.88 75.14
C GLN A 207 32.72 -37.39 76.60
N GLN A 208 31.87 -36.41 76.92
CA GLN A 208 31.70 -35.96 78.31
C GLN A 208 31.10 -37.05 79.21
N SER A 209 30.15 -37.83 78.70
CA SER A 209 29.45 -38.88 79.47
C SER A 209 30.22 -40.21 79.54
N GLY A 210 31.08 -40.49 78.55
CA GLY A 210 31.84 -41.75 78.42
C GLY A 210 32.99 -41.90 79.41
N SER A 211 33.42 -40.80 80.05
CA SER A 211 34.47 -40.86 81.10
C SER A 211 33.97 -41.41 82.45
N ILE A 212 32.64 -41.46 82.66
CA ILE A 212 32.05 -41.90 83.94
C ILE A 212 31.73 -43.40 83.94
N THR A 213 31.43 -44.00 82.79
CA THR A 213 31.08 -45.44 82.68
C THR A 213 32.28 -46.37 82.55
N ALA A 214 33.39 -45.93 81.98
CA ALA A 214 34.58 -46.78 81.81
C ALA A 214 35.28 -47.13 83.14
N ARG A 215 35.25 -46.23 84.13
CA ARG A 215 35.80 -46.51 85.48
C ARG A 215 34.93 -47.50 86.26
N ALA A 216 33.60 -47.35 86.18
CA ALA A 216 32.67 -48.26 86.84
C ALA A 216 32.74 -49.70 86.28
N GLN A 217 32.91 -49.86 84.97
CA GLN A 217 33.03 -51.18 84.32
C GLN A 217 34.39 -51.87 84.61
N LEU A 218 35.47 -51.10 84.77
CA LEU A 218 36.79 -51.66 85.10
C LEU A 218 36.84 -52.23 86.53
N ASP A 219 36.19 -51.57 87.49
CA ASP A 219 36.14 -52.03 88.89
C ASP A 219 35.27 -53.29 89.02
N GLU A 220 34.19 -53.40 88.26
CA GLU A 220 33.35 -54.59 88.22
C GLU A 220 34.09 -55.81 87.61
N LEU A 221 34.83 -55.61 86.52
CA LEU A 221 35.66 -56.68 85.92
C LEU A 221 36.79 -57.15 86.86
N LYS A 222 37.39 -56.24 87.64
CA LYS A 222 38.39 -56.61 88.66
C LYS A 222 37.77 -57.45 89.78
N ARG A 223 36.56 -57.13 90.23
CA ARG A 223 35.83 -57.94 91.23
C ARG A 223 35.50 -59.33 90.70
N GLN A 224 35.04 -59.43 89.45
CA GLN A 224 34.73 -60.72 88.82
C GLN A 224 35.97 -61.62 88.67
N ARG A 225 37.13 -61.06 88.32
CA ARG A 225 38.39 -61.83 88.29
C ARG A 225 38.86 -62.27 89.67
N ALA A 226 38.70 -61.44 90.70
CA ALA A 226 39.04 -61.83 92.07
C ALA A 226 38.14 -62.97 92.59
N ALA A 227 36.86 -62.97 92.22
CA ALA A 227 35.94 -64.06 92.56
C ALA A 227 36.27 -65.38 91.84
N GLN A 228 36.69 -65.32 90.57
CA GLN A 228 37.09 -66.50 89.81
C GLN A 228 38.42 -67.12 90.32
N ALA A 229 39.34 -66.31 90.83
CA ALA A 229 40.60 -66.80 91.42
C ALA A 229 40.41 -67.48 92.79
N ALA A 230 39.32 -67.19 93.52
CA ALA A 230 39.01 -67.82 94.80
C ALA A 230 38.30 -69.19 94.64
N ALA A 231 37.53 -69.39 93.57
CA ALA A 231 36.80 -70.63 93.33
C ALA A 231 37.68 -71.80 92.83
N GLY A 232 38.87 -71.53 92.28
CA GLY A 232 39.82 -72.55 91.82
C GLY A 232 40.72 -73.17 92.90
N LYS A 233 40.57 -72.77 94.17
CA LYS A 233 41.40 -73.25 95.30
C LYS A 233 40.68 -74.21 96.25
N GLN A 234 39.44 -74.57 95.96
CA GLN A 234 38.62 -75.53 96.70
C GLN A 234 37.89 -76.47 95.72
N MET A 235 38.63 -77.23 94.92
CA MET A 235 38.27 -78.57 94.43
C MET A 235 39.55 -79.29 93.99
#